data_AF-A0A535D2F6-F1
#
_entry.id   AF-A0A535D2F6-F1
#
_cell.length_a   1.000
_cell.length_b   1.000
_cell.length_c   1.000
_cell.angle_alpha   90.00
_cell.angle_beta   90.00
_cell.angle_gamma   90.00
#
_symmetry.space_group_name_H-M   'P 1'
#
loop_
_entity.id
_entity.type
_entity.pdbx_description
1 polymer ?
#
loop_
_entity_poly.entity_id
_entity_poly.type
_entity_poly.pdbx_seq_one_letter_code
_entity_poly.pdbx_strand_id
1 'polypeptide(L)'
;MIVATAAGCAPGRVAQERGRPSPGHAASQPLVALQPIGTARLAMRVAAPAAPRDLLSSDDGALRTTVGTYGDCSGISAIPANEASLWTCVPGRLYFVGHNPGVFAPLMRMHVGDRLTYADAAGAIHRYQIVRIESWGRADGFPPPASSRVVAQLQTCIT
;
A
#
# COMPACT_ATOMS: atom_id res chain seq x y z
N MET A 1 1.96 2.35 -16.63
CA MET A 1 3.35 2.25 -17.12
C MET A 1 4.20 2.99 -16.12
N ILE A 2 5.10 2.30 -15.40
CA ILE A 2 5.78 2.82 -14.21
C ILE A 2 7.29 2.61 -14.26
N VAL A 3 8.02 3.69 -13.95
CA VAL A 3 9.47 3.71 -13.70
C VAL A 3 9.73 3.49 -12.22
N ALA A 4 10.53 2.48 -11.87
CA ALA A 4 11.10 2.30 -10.55
C ALA A 4 12.35 3.18 -10.44
N THR A 5 12.35 4.18 -9.57
CA THR A 5 13.53 5.04 -9.35
C THR A 5 13.84 5.17 -7.88
N ALA A 6 15.06 4.82 -7.51
CA ALA A 6 15.49 4.80 -6.13
C ALA A 6 16.21 6.08 -5.71
N ALA A 7 15.82 6.68 -4.59
CA ALA A 7 16.53 7.79 -3.95
C ALA A 7 16.63 7.54 -2.44
N GLY A 8 17.84 7.63 -1.89
CA GLY A 8 18.16 7.27 -0.50
C GLY A 8 17.60 8.23 0.55
N CYS A 9 17.13 7.66 1.67
CA CYS A 9 16.77 8.37 2.90
C CYS A 9 17.30 7.60 4.14
N ALA A 10 17.78 8.38 5.11
CA ALA A 10 18.32 7.93 6.39
C ALA A 10 17.22 7.53 7.40
N PRO A 11 17.52 6.68 8.41
CA PRO A 11 16.51 6.10 9.30
C PRO A 11 15.93 7.11 10.32
N GLY A 12 14.60 7.28 10.29
CA GLY A 12 13.84 7.99 11.31
C GLY A 12 13.50 7.08 12.51
N ARG A 13 13.76 7.57 13.72
CA ARG A 13 13.58 6.86 15.00
C ARG A 13 12.11 6.55 15.30
N VAL A 14 11.87 5.32 15.78
CA VAL A 14 10.59 4.80 16.25
C VAL A 14 10.12 5.57 17.49
N ALA A 15 8.88 6.10 17.47
CA ALA A 15 8.19 6.59 18.65
C ALA A 15 7.10 5.59 19.05
N GLN A 16 7.18 5.15 20.31
CA GLN A 16 6.45 4.05 20.93
C GLN A 16 5.12 4.53 21.54
N GLU A 17 4.01 3.87 21.20
CA GLU A 17 2.69 4.09 21.81
C GLU A 17 2.66 3.65 23.29
N ARG A 18 2.11 4.50 24.16
CA ARG A 18 1.76 4.16 25.55
C ARG A 18 0.28 3.79 25.62
N GLY A 19 0.00 2.54 25.99
CA GLY A 19 -1.34 2.09 26.36
C GLY A 19 -1.61 2.16 27.87
N ARG A 20 -2.83 2.53 28.25
CA ARG A 20 -3.66 1.96 29.34
C ARG A 20 -5.07 2.57 29.33
N PRO A 21 -6.12 1.83 29.74
CA PRO A 21 -6.40 1.61 31.18
C PRO A 21 -6.92 0.21 31.59
N SER A 22 -7.02 0.00 32.91
CA SER A 22 -7.57 -1.14 33.69
C SER A 22 -8.88 -0.68 34.40
N PRO A 23 -9.56 -1.46 35.28
CA PRO A 23 -10.01 -2.87 35.28
C PRO A 23 -11.53 -3.01 35.61
N GLY A 24 -12.11 -4.23 35.59
CA GLY A 24 -13.42 -4.48 36.23
C GLY A 24 -13.99 -5.90 36.01
N HIS A 25 -13.99 -6.72 37.06
CA HIS A 25 -14.62 -8.05 37.10
C HIS A 25 -16.12 -7.96 37.47
N ALA A 26 -16.98 -8.72 36.79
CA ALA A 26 -18.15 -9.35 37.39
C ALA A 26 -18.63 -10.50 36.48
N ALA A 27 -18.62 -11.72 37.03
CA ALA A 27 -19.16 -12.92 36.39
C ALA A 27 -20.70 -12.90 36.42
N SER A 28 -21.34 -13.34 35.34
CA SER A 28 -22.73 -13.81 35.33
C SER A 28 -22.87 -14.90 34.27
N GLN A 29 -23.49 -16.01 34.69
CA GLN A 29 -23.58 -17.30 34.00
C GLN A 29 -24.39 -17.22 32.69
N PRO A 30 -24.23 -18.20 31.77
CA PRO A 30 -24.91 -18.16 30.48
C PRO A 30 -26.40 -18.51 30.59
N LEU A 31 -27.25 -17.67 30.01
CA LEU A 31 -28.63 -18.04 29.69
C LEU A 31 -28.62 -18.89 28.41
N VAL A 32 -28.86 -20.20 28.53
CA VAL A 32 -29.05 -21.08 27.36
C VAL A 32 -30.52 -21.02 26.95
N ALA A 33 -30.81 -20.34 25.85
CA ALA A 33 -32.10 -20.40 25.18
C ALA A 33 -32.05 -21.50 24.11
N LEU A 34 -32.86 -22.56 24.28
CA LEU A 34 -33.09 -23.58 23.26
C LEU A 34 -34.14 -23.08 22.27
N GLN A 35 -33.76 -22.93 21.00
CA GLN A 35 -34.71 -22.67 19.92
C GLN A 35 -35.12 -23.99 19.26
N PRO A 36 -36.40 -24.15 18.84
CA PRO A 36 -36.80 -25.29 18.04
C PRO A 36 -36.04 -25.28 16.71
N ILE A 37 -35.48 -26.43 16.33
CA ILE A 37 -34.83 -26.65 15.03
C ILE A 37 -35.93 -26.68 13.96
N GLY A 38 -36.37 -25.49 13.55
CA GLY A 38 -37.09 -25.32 12.28
C GLY A 38 -36.08 -25.51 11.15
N THR A 39 -36.37 -26.41 10.21
CA THR A 39 -35.58 -26.66 8.99
C THR A 39 -35.73 -25.53 7.98
N ALA A 40 -35.54 -24.29 8.41
CA ALA A 40 -35.26 -23.21 7.49
C ALA A 40 -33.81 -23.39 7.03
N ARG A 41 -33.62 -23.91 5.82
CA ARG A 41 -32.37 -23.69 5.08
C ARG A 41 -32.26 -22.17 4.86
N LEU A 42 -31.68 -21.48 5.83
CA LEU A 42 -31.05 -20.20 5.61
C LEU A 42 -29.98 -20.47 4.55
N ALA A 43 -30.32 -20.19 3.29
CA ALA A 43 -29.32 -19.99 2.26
C ALA A 43 -28.49 -18.80 2.74
N MET A 44 -27.44 -19.08 3.51
CA MET A 44 -26.44 -18.13 3.92
C MET A 44 -25.80 -17.63 2.62
N ARG A 45 -26.32 -16.51 2.10
CA ARG A 45 -25.67 -15.80 1.02
C ARG A 45 -24.36 -15.28 1.60
N VAL A 46 -23.27 -16.00 1.33
CA VAL A 46 -21.93 -15.47 1.55
C VAL A 46 -21.85 -14.22 0.68
N ALA A 47 -21.82 -13.05 1.30
CA ALA A 47 -21.61 -11.81 0.58
C ALA A 47 -20.30 -11.95 -0.20
N ALA A 48 -20.33 -11.57 -1.48
CA ALA A 48 -19.10 -11.50 -2.25
C ALA A 48 -18.08 -10.61 -1.52
N PRO A 49 -16.79 -10.97 -1.49
CA PRO A 49 -15.77 -10.13 -0.88
C PRO A 49 -15.85 -8.71 -1.43
N ALA A 50 -15.75 -7.71 -0.57
CA ALA A 50 -15.66 -6.33 -1.02
C ALA A 50 -14.48 -6.19 -1.98
N ALA A 51 -14.69 -5.43 -3.06
CA ALA A 51 -13.61 -5.14 -4.00
C ALA A 51 -12.42 -4.51 -3.24
N PRO A 52 -11.17 -4.89 -3.56
CA PRO A 52 -10.00 -4.26 -2.97
C PRO A 52 -10.04 -2.74 -3.17
N ARG A 53 -9.57 -2.01 -2.17
CA ARG A 53 -9.39 -0.56 -2.22
C ARG A 53 -8.02 -0.23 -1.66
N ASP A 54 -7.42 0.83 -2.18
CA ASP A 54 -6.13 1.34 -1.73
C ASP A 54 -5.09 0.23 -1.61
N LEU A 55 -5.02 -0.65 -2.62
CA LEU A 55 -4.17 -1.83 -2.62
C LEU A 55 -3.31 -1.87 -3.87
N LEU A 56 -1.99 -1.93 -3.68
CA LEU A 56 -1.02 -2.16 -4.74
C LEU A 56 -0.46 -3.59 -4.61
N SER A 57 -0.49 -4.34 -5.71
CA SER A 57 0.04 -5.71 -5.75
C SER A 57 0.76 -6.03 -7.06
N SER A 58 1.73 -6.95 -7.02
CA SER A 58 2.31 -7.59 -8.21
C SER A 58 1.58 -8.88 -8.58
N ASP A 59 1.67 -9.28 -9.85
CA ASP A 59 1.04 -10.51 -10.34
C ASP A 59 1.60 -11.79 -9.68
N ASP A 60 2.89 -11.78 -9.31
CA ASP A 60 3.55 -12.87 -8.58
C ASP A 60 3.25 -12.88 -7.07
N GLY A 61 2.52 -11.86 -6.58
CA GLY A 61 2.17 -11.70 -5.16
C GLY A 61 3.32 -11.29 -4.24
N ALA A 62 4.54 -11.08 -4.76
CA ALA A 62 5.69 -10.69 -3.94
C ALA A 62 5.54 -9.28 -3.34
N LEU A 63 4.90 -8.37 -4.08
CA LEU A 63 4.48 -7.07 -3.60
C LEU A 63 2.98 -7.11 -3.32
N ARG A 64 2.58 -6.77 -2.10
CA ARG A 64 1.18 -6.54 -1.72
C ARG A 64 1.12 -5.62 -0.52
N THR A 65 0.62 -4.40 -0.72
CA THR A 65 0.64 -3.37 0.32
C THR A 65 -0.54 -2.41 0.18
N THR A 66 -0.99 -1.85 1.30
CA THR A 66 -1.95 -0.75 1.30
C THR A 66 -1.31 0.52 0.73
N VAL A 67 -2.13 1.45 0.28
CA VAL A 67 -1.71 2.73 -0.30
C VAL A 67 -2.39 3.87 0.46
N GLY A 68 -1.63 4.58 1.29
CA GLY A 68 -2.06 5.83 1.89
C GLY A 68 -1.77 7.04 0.98
N THR A 69 -1.96 8.24 1.53
CA THR A 69 -1.58 9.51 0.88
C THR A 69 -0.42 10.16 1.59
N TYR A 70 0.51 10.75 0.84
CA TYR A 70 1.58 11.59 1.36
C TYR A 70 1.47 13.00 0.76
N GLY A 71 1.13 13.97 1.61
CA GLY A 71 0.83 15.36 1.20
C GLY A 71 1.93 16.37 1.50
N ASP A 72 3.04 15.96 2.11
CA ASP A 72 4.15 16.86 2.37
C ASP A 72 4.96 17.09 1.09
N CYS A 73 4.73 18.23 0.43
CA CYS A 73 5.42 18.59 -0.81
C CYS A 73 6.91 18.90 -0.60
N SER A 74 7.37 19.09 0.64
CA SER A 74 8.79 19.29 0.93
C SER A 74 9.59 17.97 0.96
N GLY A 75 8.91 16.83 1.13
CA GLY A 75 9.56 15.52 1.21
C GLY A 75 10.38 15.31 2.50
N ILE A 76 10.09 16.09 3.55
CA ILE A 76 10.83 16.05 4.83
C ILE A 76 10.17 15.10 5.82
N SER A 77 8.84 15.12 5.89
CA SER A 77 8.07 14.28 6.81
C SER A 77 8.22 12.81 6.44
N ALA A 78 8.36 11.94 7.44
CA ALA A 78 8.46 10.52 7.19
C ALA A 78 7.17 9.96 6.57
N ILE A 79 7.31 9.10 5.55
CA ILE A 79 6.22 8.26 5.07
C ILE A 79 6.05 7.05 5.99
N PRO A 80 4.84 6.48 6.12
CA PRO A 80 4.59 5.26 6.91
C PRO A 80 5.52 4.11 6.54
N ALA A 81 5.99 3.35 7.54
CA ALA A 81 6.91 2.23 7.34
C ALA A 81 6.24 0.96 6.77
N ASN A 82 4.93 0.82 7.01
CA ASN A 82 4.15 -0.40 6.81
C ASN A 82 3.23 -0.35 5.58
N GLU A 83 3.26 0.73 4.81
CA GLU A 83 2.45 0.88 3.60
C GLU A 83 3.16 1.71 2.53
N ALA A 84 2.67 1.64 1.31
CA ALA A 84 3.04 2.58 0.27
C ALA A 84 2.23 3.89 0.44
N SER A 85 2.71 4.97 -0.14
CA SER A 85 1.97 6.23 -0.14
C SER A 85 1.97 6.88 -1.51
N LEU A 86 0.81 7.40 -1.92
CA LEU A 86 0.69 8.26 -3.09
C LEU A 86 1.15 9.68 -2.73
N TRP A 87 2.26 10.13 -3.30
CA TRP A 87 2.74 11.50 -3.12
C TRP A 87 1.95 12.47 -4.00
N THR A 88 1.03 13.20 -3.37
CA THR A 88 0.02 14.01 -4.08
C THR A 88 0.59 15.27 -4.74
N CYS A 89 1.79 15.68 -4.37
CA CYS A 89 2.44 16.90 -4.87
C CYS A 89 3.14 16.71 -6.21
N VAL A 90 3.21 15.48 -6.73
CA VAL A 90 3.88 15.18 -8.00
C VAL A 90 2.86 15.24 -9.15
N PRO A 91 2.94 16.24 -10.05
CA PRO A 91 1.94 16.41 -11.09
C PRO A 91 2.08 15.39 -12.23
N GLY A 92 0.97 15.19 -12.95
CA GLY A 92 0.92 14.50 -14.24
C GLY A 92 0.95 12.97 -14.18
N ARG A 93 1.06 12.37 -13.00
CA ARG A 93 1.10 10.90 -12.82
C ARG A 93 0.82 10.51 -11.37
N LEU A 94 0.47 9.24 -11.14
CA LEU A 94 0.51 8.68 -9.79
C LEU A 94 1.96 8.48 -9.38
N TYR A 95 2.35 8.95 -8.20
CA TYR A 95 3.71 8.81 -7.71
C TYR A 95 3.71 8.08 -6.37
N PHE A 96 4.05 6.80 -6.39
CA PHE A 96 4.08 5.97 -5.20
C PHE A 96 5.47 6.00 -4.56
N VAL A 97 5.51 6.15 -3.26
CA VAL A 97 6.72 6.05 -2.44
C VAL A 97 6.55 4.98 -1.38
N GLY A 98 7.63 4.28 -1.04
CA GLY A 98 7.62 3.25 -0.01
C GLY A 98 9.03 2.86 0.42
N HIS A 99 9.17 2.35 1.64
CA HIS A 99 10.47 2.01 2.22
C HIS A 99 11.07 0.71 1.63
N ASN A 100 12.39 0.72 1.51
CA ASN A 100 13.24 -0.45 1.30
C ASN A 100 14.46 -0.33 2.26
N PRO A 101 14.65 -1.27 3.21
CA PRO A 101 13.81 -2.45 3.45
C PRO A 101 12.40 -2.04 3.90
N GLY A 102 11.40 -2.83 3.53
CA GLY A 102 10.00 -2.53 3.80
C GLY A 102 9.06 -3.02 2.71
N VAL A 103 7.90 -2.37 2.58
CA VAL A 103 6.85 -2.77 1.64
C VAL A 103 7.28 -2.73 0.17
N PHE A 104 8.29 -1.93 -0.16
CA PHE A 104 8.84 -1.81 -1.51
C PHE A 104 10.14 -2.59 -1.71
N ALA A 105 10.61 -3.35 -0.72
CA ALA A 105 11.73 -4.28 -0.91
C ALA A 105 11.56 -5.24 -2.11
N PRO A 106 10.35 -5.76 -2.43
CA PRO A 106 10.16 -6.59 -3.61
C PRO A 106 10.51 -5.90 -4.94
N LEU A 107 10.42 -4.55 -5.03
CA LEU A 107 10.75 -3.81 -6.25
C LEU A 107 12.20 -4.05 -6.70
N MET A 108 13.10 -4.35 -5.76
CA MET A 108 14.51 -4.63 -6.05
C MET A 108 14.74 -5.91 -6.86
N ARG A 109 13.72 -6.75 -7.00
CA ARG A 109 13.77 -8.01 -7.77
C ARG A 109 12.82 -8.01 -8.97
N MET A 110 12.11 -6.90 -9.20
CA MET A 110 11.22 -6.77 -10.34
C MET A 110 12.00 -6.34 -11.59
N HIS A 111 11.46 -6.69 -12.75
CA HIS A 111 12.07 -6.48 -14.05
C HIS A 111 11.12 -5.74 -14.99
N VAL A 112 11.68 -5.19 -16.06
CA VAL A 112 10.89 -4.72 -17.20
C VAL A 112 10.04 -5.88 -17.73
N GLY A 113 8.74 -5.63 -17.89
CA GLY A 113 7.76 -6.65 -18.28
C GLY A 113 6.86 -7.11 -17.13
N ASP A 114 7.30 -7.01 -15.88
CA ASP A 114 6.51 -7.38 -14.71
C ASP A 114 5.28 -6.48 -14.55
N ARG A 115 4.25 -7.04 -13.91
CA ARG A 115 2.91 -6.46 -13.88
C ARG A 115 2.48 -6.14 -12.45
N LEU A 116 1.81 -5.00 -12.33
CA LEU A 116 1.27 -4.47 -11.08
C LEU A 116 -0.21 -4.14 -11.26
N THR A 117 -0.98 -4.30 -10.20
CA THR A 117 -2.37 -3.87 -10.10
C THR A 117 -2.52 -2.91 -8.93
N TYR A 118 -3.15 -1.76 -9.16
CA TYR A 118 -3.56 -0.82 -8.12
C TYR A 118 -5.07 -0.71 -8.10
N ALA A 119 -5.70 -1.00 -6.97
CA ALA A 119 -7.08 -0.65 -6.71
C ALA A 119 -7.10 0.69 -5.98
N ASP A 120 -7.74 1.71 -6.55
CA ASP A 120 -7.83 3.03 -5.91
C ASP A 120 -8.89 3.09 -4.80
N ALA A 121 -9.03 4.25 -4.15
CA ALA A 121 -9.98 4.47 -3.07
C ALA A 121 -11.45 4.25 -3.50
N ALA A 122 -11.76 4.46 -4.79
CA ALA A 122 -13.07 4.19 -5.36
C ALA A 122 -13.26 2.70 -5.72
N GLY A 123 -12.20 1.90 -5.66
CA GLY A 123 -12.17 0.49 -6.07
C GLY A 123 -11.97 0.30 -7.57
N ALA A 124 -11.62 1.34 -8.32
CA ALA A 124 -11.28 1.19 -9.72
C ALA A 124 -9.89 0.54 -9.87
N ILE A 125 -9.81 -0.41 -10.81
CA ILE A 125 -8.65 -1.26 -10.99
C ILE A 125 -7.78 -0.72 -12.11
N HIS A 126 -6.56 -0.32 -11.75
CA HIS A 126 -5.53 0.13 -12.66
C HIS A 126 -4.48 -0.96 -12.84
N ARG A 127 -4.21 -1.34 -14.09
CA ARG A 127 -3.20 -2.35 -14.41
C ARG A 127 -1.99 -1.69 -15.06
N TYR A 128 -0.81 -2.04 -14.58
CA TYR A 128 0.44 -1.49 -15.04
C TYR A 128 1.41 -2.60 -15.45
N GLN A 129 2.31 -2.23 -16.36
CA GLN A 129 3.52 -2.98 -16.67
C GLN A 129 4.73 -2.08 -16.40
N ILE A 130 5.79 -2.66 -15.85
CA ILE A 130 7.09 -2.01 -15.69
C ILE A 130 7.75 -1.92 -17.06
N VAL A 131 8.16 -0.73 -17.45
CA VAL A 131 8.80 -0.50 -18.77
C VAL A 131 10.20 0.06 -18.66
N ARG A 132 10.59 0.52 -17.47
CA ARG A 132 11.89 1.11 -17.19
C ARG A 132 12.19 1.01 -15.71
N ILE A 133 13.47 0.83 -15.38
CA ILE A 133 14.00 0.82 -14.02
C ILE A 133 15.26 1.66 -14.07
N GLU A 134 15.40 2.59 -13.14
CA GLU A 134 16.53 3.52 -13.09
C GLU A 134 16.93 3.80 -11.64
N SER A 135 18.14 4.32 -11.46
CA SER A 135 18.56 4.94 -10.20
C SER A 135 18.48 6.46 -10.36
N TRP A 136 18.09 7.18 -9.31
CA TRP A 136 17.90 8.63 -9.38
C TRP A 136 18.48 9.33 -8.15
N GLY A 137 19.30 10.36 -8.37
CA GLY A 137 19.86 11.12 -7.26
C GLY A 137 18.78 11.94 -6.58
N ARG A 138 18.74 11.93 -5.24
CA ARG A 138 17.85 12.82 -4.47
C ARG A 138 18.08 14.31 -4.81
N ALA A 139 19.34 14.66 -5.09
CA ALA A 139 19.74 16.03 -5.46
C ALA A 139 19.19 16.46 -6.82
N ASP A 140 18.81 15.50 -7.69
CA ASP A 140 18.28 15.76 -9.03
C ASP A 140 16.76 16.01 -9.03
N GLY A 141 16.14 16.07 -7.84
CA GLY A 141 14.71 16.30 -7.67
C GLY A 141 13.86 15.08 -8.02
N PHE A 142 12.68 15.31 -8.59
CA PHE A 142 11.80 14.22 -9.03
C PHE A 142 12.25 13.69 -10.40
N PRO A 143 12.37 12.36 -10.57
CA PRO A 143 12.64 11.77 -11.87
C PRO A 143 11.51 12.13 -12.84
N PRO A 144 11.83 12.59 -14.07
CA PRO A 144 10.81 12.86 -15.07
C PRO A 144 10.08 11.55 -15.45
N PRO A 145 8.86 11.62 -15.99
CA PRO A 145 8.23 10.46 -16.61
C PRO A 145 9.09 9.99 -17.80
N ALA A 146 9.34 8.69 -17.93
CA ALA A 146 10.15 8.15 -19.04
C ALA A 146 9.52 8.38 -20.44
N SER A 147 8.20 8.64 -20.50
CA SER A 147 7.52 9.13 -21.71
C SER A 147 6.15 9.69 -21.33
N SER A 148 5.46 10.34 -22.27
CA SER A 148 4.07 10.80 -22.10
C SER A 148 3.05 9.67 -21.86
N ARG A 149 3.43 8.40 -22.08
CA ARG A 149 2.58 7.23 -21.81
C ARG A 149 2.76 6.67 -20.38
N VAL A 150 3.72 7.20 -19.62
CA VAL A 150 3.98 6.81 -18.23
C VAL A 150 2.98 7.51 -17.32
N VAL A 151 1.99 6.75 -16.86
CA VAL A 151 0.90 7.26 -16.01
C VAL A 151 1.15 7.12 -14.52
N ALA A 152 2.21 6.40 -14.11
CA ALA A 152 2.55 6.25 -12.71
C ALA A 152 4.07 6.01 -12.49
N GLN A 153 4.60 6.20 -11.29
CA GLN A 153 6.00 5.94 -10.91
C GLN A 153 6.08 5.38 -9.48
N LEU A 154 7.03 4.49 -9.22
CA LEU A 154 7.26 3.88 -7.91
C LEU A 154 8.68 4.25 -7.47
N GLN A 155 8.85 4.75 -6.25
CA GLN A 155 10.15 5.12 -5.71
C GLN A 155 10.40 4.46 -4.35
N THR A 156 11.61 3.97 -4.18
CA THR A 156 12.12 3.46 -2.90
C THR A 156 13.56 3.88 -2.67
N CYS A 157 14.21 3.45 -1.59
CA CYS A 157 15.64 3.69 -1.39
C CYS A 157 16.45 2.49 -1.93
N ILE A 158 17.63 2.73 -2.50
CA ILE A 158 18.65 1.66 -2.60
C ILE A 158 19.39 1.65 -1.25
N THR A 159 19.57 0.46 -0.70
CA THR A 159 20.38 0.18 0.50
C THR A 159 21.80 -0.19 0.13
#